data_AF-U2F5B0-F1
#
_entry.id   AF-U2F5B0-F1
#
_cell.length_a   1.000
_cell.length_b   1.000
_cell.length_c   1.000
_cell.angle_alpha   90.00
_cell.angle_beta   90.00
_cell.angle_gamma   90.00
#
_symmetry.space_group_name_H-M   'P 1'
#
loop_
_entity.id
_entity.type
_entity.pdbx_description
1 polymer ?
#
loop_
_entity_poly.entity_id
_entity_poly.type
_entity_poly.pdbx_seq_one_letter_code
_entity_poly.pdbx_strand_id
1 'polypeptide(L)' 'MNQKECVIEALASLGGMATLFDLYHKTDVSAWGSKTPFASIRRIAQTNKEFYKIRAGLWGLCEIASLSKK' A
#
# COMPACT_ATOMS: atom_id res chain seq x y z
N MET A 1 -1.33 -6.32 14.44
CA MET A 1 -0.80 -5.63 13.26
C MET A 1 -1.94 -4.87 12.60
N ASN A 2 -1.81 -3.57 12.35
CA ASN A 2 -2.88 -2.79 11.75
C ASN A 2 -2.91 -3.01 10.23
N GLN A 3 -4.10 -3.12 9.62
CA GLN A 3 -4.23 -3.32 8.16
C GLN A 3 -3.51 -2.22 7.37
N LYS A 4 -3.55 -0.98 7.86
CA LYS A 4 -2.83 0.15 7.23
C LYS A 4 -1.32 -0.08 7.23
N GLU A 5 -0.77 -0.50 8.36
CA GLU A 5 0.67 -0.75 8.52
C GLU A 5 1.14 -1.88 7.61
N CYS A 6 0.39 -2.98 7.52
CA CYS A 6 0.70 -4.07 6.58
C CYS A 6 0.84 -3.57 5.14
N VAL A 7 -0.04 -2.66 4.70
CA VAL A 7 0.00 -2.11 3.33
C VAL A 7 1.17 -1.13 3.15
N ILE A 8 1.50 -0.33 4.19
CA ILE A 8 2.67 0.55 4.18
C ILE A 8 3.95 -0.29 4.08
N GLU A 9 4.11 -1.31 4.92
CA GLU A 9 5.27 -2.21 4.92
C GLU A 9 5.40 -2.94 3.58
N ALA A 10 4.30 -3.46 3.03
CA ALA A 10 4.29 -4.08 1.71
C ALA A 10 4.78 -3.11 0.64
N LEU A 11 4.24 -1.89 0.59
CA LEU A 11 4.63 -0.88 -0.41
C LEU A 11 6.08 -0.41 -0.22
N ALA A 12 6.53 -0.25 1.02
CA ALA A 12 7.92 0.09 1.34
C ALA A 12 8.89 -1.01 0.88
N SER A 13 8.54 -2.28 1.11
CA SER A 13 9.34 -3.43 0.68
C SER A 13 9.44 -3.57 -0.85
N LEU A 14 8.50 -2.97 -1.58
CA LEU A 14 8.49 -2.91 -3.06
C LEU A 14 9.24 -1.67 -3.60
N GLY A 15 9.94 -0.92 -2.75
CA GLY A 15 10.69 0.28 -3.15
C GLY A 15 9.87 1.58 -3.09
N GLY A 16 8.74 1.58 -2.39
CA GLY A 16 7.92 2.77 -2.16
C GLY A 16 7.01 3.16 -3.32
N MET A 17 6.99 2.38 -4.40
CA MET A 17 6.05 2.52 -5.51
C MET A 17 5.67 1.13 -6.00
N ALA A 18 4.38 0.85 -6.13
CA ALA A 18 3.91 -0.44 -6.63
C ALA A 18 2.49 -0.35 -7.18
N THR A 19 2.10 -1.37 -7.95
CA THR A 19 0.72 -1.47 -8.40
C THR A 19 -0.18 -2.02 -7.30
N LEU A 20 -1.50 -1.81 -7.44
CA LEU A 20 -2.46 -2.48 -6.55
C LEU A 20 -2.34 -4.00 -6.61
N PHE A 21 -2.00 -4.55 -7.77
CA PHE A 21 -1.82 -5.98 -7.95
C PHE A 21 -0.62 -6.50 -7.14
N ASP A 22 0.51 -5.79 -7.17
CA ASP A 22 1.68 -6.12 -6.36
C ASP A 22 1.35 -6.05 -4.86
N LEU A 23 0.59 -5.04 -4.43
CA LEU A 23 0.15 -4.92 -3.04
C LEU A 23 -0.74 -6.10 -2.61
N TYR A 24 -1.61 -6.60 -3.48
CA TYR A 24 -2.45 -7.76 -3.17
C TYR A 24 -1.62 -9.03 -2.96
N HIS A 25 -0.53 -9.19 -3.70
CA HIS A 25 0.36 -10.34 -3.56
C HIS A 25 1.35 -10.22 -2.41
N LYS A 26 1.78 -8.99 -2.10
CA LYS A 26 2.83 -8.75 -1.09
C LYS A 26 2.28 -8.57 0.33
N THR A 27 1.07 -8.04 0.47
CA THR A 27 0.45 -7.80 1.78
C THR A 27 -0.02 -9.12 2.37
N ASP A 28 0.47 -9.48 3.55
CA ASP A 28 -0.09 -10.60 4.29
C ASP A 28 -1.46 -10.23 4.87
N VAL A 29 -2.49 -10.89 4.37
CA VAL A 29 -3.89 -10.69 4.76
C VAL A 29 -4.45 -11.89 5.53
N SER A 30 -3.62 -12.90 5.83
CA SER A 30 -4.04 -14.14 6.50
C SER A 30 -4.68 -13.90 7.87
N ALA A 31 -4.19 -12.91 8.60
CA ALA A 31 -4.72 -12.50 9.89
C ALA A 31 -5.93 -11.54 9.79
N TRP A 32 -6.33 -11.13 8.58
CA TRP A 32 -7.43 -10.19 8.41
C TRP A 32 -8.75 -10.96 8.45
N GLY A 33 -9.61 -10.68 9.43
CA GLY A 33 -10.97 -11.24 9.49
C GLY A 33 -11.93 -10.75 8.39
N SER A 34 -11.42 -10.08 7.35
CA SER A 34 -12.22 -9.51 6.26
C SER A 34 -12.43 -10.54 5.15
N LYS A 35 -13.67 -10.63 4.64
CA LYS A 35 -14.01 -11.45 3.47
C LYS A 35 -13.47 -10.89 2.16
N THR A 36 -13.10 -9.61 2.14
CA THR A 36 -12.65 -8.88 0.93
C THR A 36 -11.38 -8.08 1.21
N PRO A 37 -10.26 -8.74 1.56
CA PRO A 37 -9.04 -8.06 1.97
C PRO A 37 -8.47 -7.14 0.87
N PHE A 38 -8.60 -7.51 -0.41
CA PHE A 38 -8.18 -6.66 -1.52
C PHE A 38 -8.99 -5.35 -1.64
N ALA A 39 -10.27 -5.38 -1.30
CA ALA A 39 -11.09 -4.17 -1.23
C ALA A 39 -10.64 -3.27 -0.07
N SER A 40 -10.27 -3.86 1.07
CA SER A 40 -9.67 -3.15 2.20
C SER A 40 -8.33 -2.51 1.81
N ILE A 41 -7.42 -3.24 1.13
CA ILE A 41 -6.15 -2.69 0.63
C ILE A 41 -6.41 -1.50 -0.29
N ARG A 42 -7.32 -1.64 -1.26
CA ARG A 42 -7.67 -0.55 -2.19
C ARG A 42 -8.22 0.66 -1.45
N ARG A 43 -9.11 0.47 -0.48
CA ARG A 43 -9.66 1.55 0.35
C ARG A 43 -8.54 2.24 1.13
N ILE A 44 -7.65 1.48 1.76
CA ILE A 44 -6.52 2.00 2.51
C ILE A 44 -5.64 2.90 1.63
N ALA A 45 -5.25 2.43 0.44
CA ALA A 45 -4.44 3.22 -0.48
C ALA A 45 -5.16 4.52 -0.93
N GLN A 46 -6.48 4.50 -1.07
CA GLN A 46 -7.26 5.64 -1.54
C GLN A 46 -7.58 6.68 -0.46
N THR A 47 -7.75 6.28 0.81
CA THR A 47 -8.26 7.17 1.86
C THR A 47 -7.17 7.71 2.80
N ASN A 48 -5.98 7.13 2.78
CA ASN A 48 -4.90 7.50 3.70
C ASN A 48 -3.88 8.42 3.02
N LYS A 49 -3.44 9.46 3.74
CA LYS A 49 -2.53 10.52 3.23
C LYS A 49 -1.09 10.03 2.99
N GLU A 50 -0.73 8.90 3.56
CA GLU A 50 0.56 8.24 3.40
C GLU A 50 0.75 7.69 1.98
N PHE A 51 -0.35 7.50 1.25
CA PHE A 51 -0.37 7.03 -0.12
C PHE A 51 -0.74 8.16 -1.08
N TYR A 52 -0.12 8.16 -2.26
CA TYR A 52 -0.52 9.03 -3.35
C TYR A 52 -0.63 8.23 -4.65
N LYS A 53 -1.59 8.64 -5.48
CA LYS A 53 -1.83 8.02 -6.78
C LYS A 53 -0.86 8.60 -7.81
N ILE A 54 -0.03 7.75 -8.41
CA ILE A 54 0.89 8.16 -9.48
C ILE A 54 0.15 8.12 -10.82
N ARG A 55 -0.50 7.00 -11.12
CA ARG A 55 -1.38 6.80 -12.30
C ARG A 55 -2.45 5.77 -11.99
N ALA A 56 -3.33 5.48 -12.95
CA ALA A 56 -4.33 4.42 -12.77
C ALA A 56 -3.65 3.08 -12.41
N GLY A 57 -3.97 2.55 -11.21
CA GLY A 57 -3.43 1.30 -10.71
C GLY A 57 -2.04 1.36 -10.07
N LEU A 58 -1.33 2.50 -10.12
CA LEU A 58 0.01 2.67 -9.56
C LEU A 58 -0.01 3.69 -8.41
N TRP A 59 0.57 3.28 -7.28
CA TRP A 59 0.56 4.03 -6.02
C TRP A 59 1.98 4.19 -5.48
N GLY A 60 2.21 5.30 -4.78
CA GLY A 60 3.46 5.61 -4.13
C GLY A 60 3.28 5.93 -2.65
N LEU A 61 4.37 5.81 -1.89
CA LEU A 61 4.48 6.12 -0.47
C LEU A 61 5.14 7.48 -0.28
N CYS A 62 4.47 8.38 0.45
CA CYS A 62 4.93 9.76 0.63
C CYS A 62 6.33 9.83 1.30
N GLU A 63 6.58 9.00 2.32
CA GLU A 63 7.83 9.04 3.09
C GLU A 63 9.08 8.66 2.26
N ILE A 64 8.95 7.68 1.36
CA ILE A 64 10.05 7.24 0.50
C ILE A 64 10.32 8.25 -0.62
N ALA A 65 9.28 8.90 -1.14
CA ALA A 65 9.43 9.96 -2.13
C ALA A 65 10.22 11.16 -1.59
N SER A 66 10.14 11.45 -0.28
CA SER A 66 10.94 12.49 0.37
C SER A 66 12.41 12.11 0.57
N LEU A 67 12.73 10.82 0.69
CA LEU A 67 14.11 10.34 0.88
C LEU A 67 14.92 10.35 -0.41
N SER A 68 14.29 10.16 -1.57
CA SER A 68 14.98 10.15 -2.88
C SER A 68 15.34 11.55 -3.40
N LYS A 69 14.98 12.64 -2.69
CA LYS A 69 15.26 14.03 -3.09
C LYS A 69 16.47 14.66 -2.37
N LYS A 70 17.28 13.86 -1.66
CA LYS A 70 18.52 14.32 -1.01
C LYS A 70 19.75 13.74 -1.67
#